data_AF-A0A5E5BJ48-F1
#
_entry.id   AF-A0A5E5BJ48-F1
#
_cell.length_a   1.000
_cell.length_b   1.000
_cell.length_c   1.000
_cell.angle_alpha   90.00
_cell.angle_beta   90.00
_cell.angle_gamma   90.00
#
_symmetry.space_group_name_H-M   'P 1'
#
loop_
_entity.id
_entity.type
_entity.pdbx_description
1 polymer ?
#
loop_
_entity_poly.entity_id
_entity_poly.type
_entity_poly.pdbx_seq_one_letter_code
_entity_poly.pdbx_strand_id
1 'polypeptide(L)'
;MFSRDIGLKAVTPPVSSPQRNGMVESFVKTRKRDDMSRMPKPDVTTALQNRDIAFDPYPESPPHGALKYRSPRAFRQQGNCKTEALLDVR
;
A
#
# COMPACT_ATOMS: atom_id res chain seq x y z
N MET A 1 -14.87 -18.10 4.98
CA MET A 1 -15.70 -17.40 6.00
C MET A 1 -14.91 -16.41 6.84
N PHE A 2 -13.59 -16.57 6.97
CA PHE A 2 -12.66 -15.68 7.70
C PHE A 2 -13.00 -14.18 7.76
N SER A 3 -13.30 -13.53 6.62
CA SER A 3 -13.61 -12.09 6.63
C SER A 3 -14.79 -11.72 7.53
N ARG A 4 -15.83 -12.57 7.60
CA ARG A 4 -16.98 -12.36 8.51
C ARG A 4 -16.58 -12.55 9.97
N ASP A 5 -15.70 -13.51 10.22
CA ASP A 5 -15.23 -13.83 11.57
C ASP A 5 -14.40 -12.69 12.19
N ILE A 6 -13.76 -11.86 11.35
CA ILE A 6 -13.07 -10.62 11.76
C ILE A 6 -13.91 -9.35 11.57
N GLY A 7 -15.24 -9.49 11.38
CA GLY A 7 -16.17 -8.35 11.27
C GLY A 7 -16.13 -7.59 9.94
N LEU A 8 -15.46 -8.12 8.90
CA LEU A 8 -15.39 -7.51 7.57
C LEU A 8 -16.47 -8.02 6.63
N LYS A 9 -17.06 -7.10 5.86
CA LYS A 9 -17.93 -7.45 4.72
C LYS A 9 -17.05 -7.77 3.50
N ALA A 10 -17.03 -9.03 3.09
CA ALA A 10 -16.37 -9.42 1.84
C ALA A 10 -17.11 -8.81 0.63
N VAL A 11 -16.39 -8.04 -0.19
CA VAL A 11 -16.89 -7.45 -1.43
C VAL A 11 -15.97 -7.90 -2.56
N THR A 12 -16.49 -8.73 -3.46
CA THR A 12 -15.75 -9.20 -4.64
C THR A 12 -16.17 -8.38 -5.86
N PRO A 13 -15.32 -7.47 -6.37
CA PRO A 13 -15.60 -6.81 -7.65
C PRO A 13 -15.52 -7.83 -8.80
N PRO A 14 -16.17 -7.54 -9.95
CA PRO A 14 -15.94 -8.30 -11.18
C PRO A 14 -14.44 -8.37 -11.49
N VAL A 15 -13.97 -9.52 -12.00
CA VAL A 15 -12.54 -9.87 -12.19
C VAL A 15 -11.77 -8.80 -12.98
N SER A 16 -12.44 -8.01 -13.81
CA SER A 16 -11.83 -6.97 -14.64
C SER A 16 -12.57 -5.64 -14.54
N SER A 17 -12.94 -5.19 -13.33
CA SER A 17 -13.46 -3.83 -13.14
C SER A 17 -12.30 -2.83 -13.06
N PRO A 18 -12.05 -2.02 -14.12
CA PRO A 18 -10.87 -1.14 -14.16
C PRO A 18 -10.94 -0.07 -13.08
N GLN A 19 -12.15 0.43 -12.76
CA GLN A 19 -12.32 1.43 -11.70
C GLN A 19 -12.05 0.86 -10.30
N ARG A 20 -12.46 -0.38 -10.00
CA ARG A 20 -12.31 -0.94 -8.65
C ARG A 20 -10.90 -1.50 -8.40
N ASN A 21 -10.25 -2.04 -9.42
CA ASN A 21 -8.91 -2.63 -9.29
C ASN A 21 -7.78 -1.66 -9.66
N GLY A 22 -8.07 -0.57 -10.39
CA GLY A 22 -7.05 0.31 -10.96
C GLY A 22 -6.07 0.90 -9.95
N MET A 23 -6.51 1.18 -8.72
CA MET A 23 -5.61 1.67 -7.66
C MET A 23 -4.59 0.60 -7.24
N VAL A 24 -5.04 -0.64 -7.02
CA VAL A 24 -4.17 -1.77 -6.65
C VAL A 24 -3.24 -2.12 -7.80
N GLU A 25 -3.76 -2.17 -9.03
CA GLU A 25 -2.99 -2.47 -10.23
C GLU A 25 -1.89 -1.44 -10.49
N SER A 26 -2.22 -0.15 -10.41
CA SER A 26 -1.26 0.95 -10.55
C SER A 26 -0.17 0.87 -9.47
N PHE A 27 -0.57 0.63 -8.22
CA PHE A 27 0.38 0.46 -7.12
C PHE A 27 1.36 -0.70 -7.37
N VAL A 28 0.86 -1.89 -7.68
CA VAL A 28 1.70 -3.06 -7.93
C VAL A 28 2.61 -2.83 -9.14
N LYS A 29 2.13 -2.17 -10.19
CA LYS A 29 2.91 -1.84 -11.38
C LYS A 29 4.08 -0.91 -11.05
N THR A 30 3.86 0.14 -10.27
CA THR A 30 4.92 1.07 -9.83
C THR A 30 5.99 0.34 -9.03
N ARG A 31 5.61 -0.49 -8.05
CA ARG A 31 6.55 -1.25 -7.21
C ARG A 31 7.37 -2.26 -8.01
N LYS A 32 6.72 -2.92 -8.98
CA LYS A 32 7.40 -3.82 -9.92
C LYS A 32 8.43 -3.09 -10.78
N ARG A 33 8.07 -1.89 -11.25
CA ARG A 33 8.93 -1.08 -12.12
C ARG A 33 10.10 -0.44 -11.38
N ASP A 34 9.86 0.17 -10.23
CA ASP A 34 10.84 1.07 -9.62
C ASP A 34 11.81 0.34 -8.68
N ASP A 35 11.33 -0.70 -8.01
CA ASP A 35 12.12 -1.43 -7.00
C ASP A 35 12.48 -2.82 -7.51
N MET A 36 11.49 -3.66 -7.82
CA MET A 36 11.74 -5.07 -8.14
C MET A 36 12.45 -5.27 -9.48
N SER A 37 12.32 -4.36 -10.45
CA SER A 37 13.01 -4.49 -11.74
C SER A 37 14.53 -4.32 -11.61
N ARG A 38 14.99 -3.60 -10.57
CA ARG A 38 16.40 -3.29 -10.32
C ARG A 38 17.11 -4.34 -9.47
N MET A 39 16.35 -5.27 -8.89
CA MET A 39 16.88 -6.28 -7.98
C MET A 39 17.26 -7.57 -8.71
N PRO A 40 18.39 -8.21 -8.36
CA PRO A 40 18.80 -9.50 -8.92
C PRO A 40 17.82 -10.61 -8.52
N LYS A 41 17.59 -11.60 -9.39
CA LYS A 41 16.66 -12.72 -9.11
C LYS A 41 17.23 -14.06 -9.59
N PRO A 42 18.42 -14.47 -9.12
CA PRO A 42 19.08 -15.69 -9.58
C PRO A 42 18.33 -16.96 -9.19
N ASP A 43 17.62 -16.94 -8.06
CA ASP A 43 16.84 -18.06 -7.55
C ASP A 43 15.61 -17.57 -6.76
N VAL A 44 14.73 -18.50 -6.41
CA VAL A 44 13.45 -18.22 -5.72
C VAL A 44 13.67 -17.59 -4.34
N THR A 45 14.67 -18.05 -3.58
CA THR A 45 14.97 -17.54 -2.24
C THR A 45 15.39 -16.08 -2.31
N THR A 46 16.33 -15.78 -3.22
CA THR A 46 16.80 -14.41 -3.43
C THR A 46 15.68 -13.50 -3.96
N ALA A 47 14.81 -14.01 -4.85
CA ALA A 47 13.68 -13.24 -5.35
C ALA A 47 12.67 -12.89 -4.24
N LEU A 48 12.44 -13.78 -3.27
CA LEU A 48 11.58 -13.52 -2.11
C LEU A 48 12.22 -12.50 -1.16
N GLN A 49 13.50 -12.67 -0.83
CA GLN A 49 14.23 -11.71 0.02
C GLN A 49 14.23 -10.30 -0.59
N ASN A 50 14.49 -10.20 -1.89
CA ASN A 50 14.48 -8.93 -2.60
C ASN A 50 13.09 -8.31 -2.65
N ARG A 51 12.02 -9.13 -2.72
CA ARG A 51 10.67 -8.62 -2.57
C ARG A 51 10.51 -7.92 -1.22
N ASP A 52 10.92 -8.56 -0.13
CA ASP A 52 10.75 -8.00 1.21
C ASP A 52 11.60 -6.72 1.39
N ILE A 53 12.85 -6.73 0.93
CA ILE A 53 13.72 -5.53 0.89
C ILE A 53 13.08 -4.39 0.10
N ALA A 54 12.39 -4.69 -1.01
CA ALA A 54 11.70 -3.66 -1.76
C ALA A 54 10.57 -3.05 -0.91
N PHE A 55 9.73 -3.87 -0.28
CA PHE A 55 8.51 -3.46 0.43
C PHE A 55 8.73 -2.80 1.80
N ASP A 56 9.70 -3.26 2.58
CA ASP A 56 9.94 -2.79 3.95
C ASP A 56 10.15 -1.28 4.11
N PRO A 57 10.93 -0.59 3.26
CA PRO A 57 11.15 0.85 3.42
C PRO A 57 9.97 1.70 2.94
N TYR A 58 9.03 1.16 2.15
CA TYR A 58 7.96 1.94 1.52
C TYR A 58 7.07 2.74 2.50
N PRO A 59 6.63 2.19 3.65
CA PRO A 59 5.79 2.93 4.59
C PRO A 59 6.45 4.19 5.16
N GLU A 60 7.79 4.22 5.21
CA GLU A 60 8.59 5.29 5.81
C GLU A 60 9.31 6.20 4.81
N SER A 61 9.51 5.77 3.57
CA SER A 61 10.27 6.54 2.58
C SER A 61 9.46 7.72 2.01
N PRO A 62 9.92 8.98 2.13
CA PRO A 62 9.51 10.07 1.25
C PRO A 62 10.33 10.03 -0.07
N PRO A 63 9.95 10.72 -1.17
CA PRO A 63 8.93 11.74 -1.33
C PRO A 63 7.79 11.31 -2.28
N HIS A 64 6.58 11.15 -1.74
CA HIS A 64 5.39 10.91 -2.56
C HIS A 64 4.65 12.22 -2.84
N GLY A 65 4.66 12.69 -4.09
CA GLY A 65 4.04 13.96 -4.49
C GLY A 65 2.55 14.06 -4.13
N ALA A 66 1.79 12.99 -4.37
CA ALA A 66 0.37 12.90 -3.99
C ALA A 66 0.15 12.95 -2.47
N LEU A 67 1.16 12.62 -1.66
CA LEU A 67 1.10 12.62 -0.20
C LEU A 67 1.75 13.88 0.40
N LYS A 68 1.83 14.98 -0.35
CA LYS A 68 2.48 16.23 0.09
C LYS A 68 3.92 16.01 0.56
N TYR A 69 4.66 15.19 -0.20
CA TYR A 69 6.07 14.85 0.09
C TYR A 69 6.29 14.10 1.41
N ARG A 70 5.24 13.46 1.95
CA ARG A 70 5.32 12.63 3.17
C ARG A 70 5.40 11.14 2.80
N SER A 71 5.84 10.33 3.77
CA SER A 71 5.72 8.88 3.69
C SER A 71 4.25 8.43 3.85
N PRO A 72 3.87 7.23 3.36
CA PRO A 72 2.52 6.70 3.54
C PRO A 72 2.11 6.55 5.01
N ARG A 73 3.05 6.23 5.92
CA ARG A 73 2.76 6.19 7.36
C ARG A 73 2.52 7.60 7.91
N ALA A 74 3.39 8.55 7.62
CA ALA A 74 3.24 9.93 8.09
C ALA A 74 1.95 10.59 7.58
N PHE A 75 1.56 10.33 6.34
CA PHE A 75 0.31 10.83 5.77
C PHE A 75 -0.92 10.26 6.51
N ARG A 76 -0.93 8.95 6.82
CA ARG A 76 -2.01 8.30 7.58
C ARG A 76 -2.12 8.85 9.00
N GLN A 77 -0.99 9.03 9.70
CA GLN A 77 -0.98 9.58 11.05
C GLN A 77 -1.53 11.01 11.10
N GLN A 78 -1.25 11.83 10.09
CA GLN A 78 -1.82 13.17 9.99
C GLN A 78 -3.33 13.16 9.70
N GLY A 79 -3.82 12.21 8.90
CA GLY A 79 -5.25 12.02 8.70
C GLY A 79 -5.95 11.70 10.03
N ASN A 80 -5.39 10.77 10.80
CA ASN A 80 -5.94 10.38 12.09
C ASN A 80 -5.91 11.54 13.09
N CYS A 81 -4.82 12.31 13.19
CA CYS A 81 -4.78 13.44 14.13
C CYS A 81 -5.83 14.52 13.86
N LYS A 82 -6.22 14.74 12.60
CA LYS A 82 -7.31 15.64 12.25
C LYS A 82 -8.69 15.08 12.56
N THR A 83 -8.82 13.75 12.53
CA THR A 83 -10.10 13.07 12.78
C THR A 83 -10.39 13.05 14.28
N GLU A 84 -9.38 12.79 15.12
CA GLU A 84 -9.45 12.91 16.58
C GLU A 84 -9.77 14.35 17.01
N ALA A 85 -9.09 15.35 16.44
CA ALA A 85 -9.34 16.76 16.72
C ALA A 85 -10.74 17.25 16.27
N LEU A 86 -11.44 16.52 15.38
CA LEU A 86 -12.81 16.85 14.96
C LEU A 86 -13.87 16.19 15.84
N LEU A 87 -13.50 15.11 16.54
CA LEU A 87 -14.35 14.43 17.52
C LEU A 87 -14.27 15.12 18.90
N ASP A 88 -13.15 15.78 19.22
CA ASP A 88 -12.94 16.56 20.45
C ASP A 88 -13.65 17.94 20.45
N VAL A 89 -14.29 18.31 19.32
CA VAL A 89 -15.05 19.56 19.15
C VAL A 89 -16.57 19.28 19.10
N ARG A 90 -17.02 18.07 19.45
CA ARG A 90 -18.43 17.68 19.56
C ARG A 90 -18.77 17.21 20.96
#